data_AF-A0A7K4G2R7-F1
#
_entry.id   AF-A0A7K4G2R7-F1
#
_cell.length_a   1.000
_cell.length_b   1.000
_cell.length_c   1.000
_cell.angle_alpha   90.00
_cell.angle_beta   90.00
_cell.angle_gamma   90.00
#
_symmetry.space_group_name_H-M   'P 1'
#
loop_
_entity.id
_entity.type
_entity.pdbx_description
1 polymer ?
#
loop_
_entity_poly.entity_id
_entity_poly.type
_entity_poly.pdbx_seq_one_letter_code
_entity_poly.pdbx_strand_id
1 'polypeptide(L)'
;MLRRGQSALEYLVTYGWAILAIVIVAALLWYLGIFNPGNLVGSGNSAKGFTFNVLDQKYNDTTLTMSFGNTVGNTINITSVTVSGAGVTITDRGYSVSTGLAAGRQATMILDSVADCGAAGDAYSDVQVIFTYDNLATGITGKTDSGTLAGRCA
;
A
#
# COMPACT_ATOMS: atom_id res chain seq x y z
N MET A 1 -11.21 46.55 35.12
CA MET A 1 -9.83 46.56 34.57
C MET A 1 -9.40 45.13 34.27
N LEU A 2 -9.16 44.80 32.99
CA LEU A 2 -8.76 43.47 32.52
C LEU A 2 -7.35 43.12 33.04
N ARG A 3 -7.26 42.33 34.12
CA ARG A 3 -5.98 41.80 34.65
C ARG A 3 -5.79 40.29 34.41
N ARG A 4 -6.61 39.67 33.55
CA ARG A 4 -6.59 38.20 33.34
C ARG A 4 -5.57 37.70 32.31
N GLY A 5 -4.98 38.58 31.50
CA GLY A 5 -3.99 38.22 30.47
C GLY A 5 -2.52 38.37 30.89
N GLN A 6 -2.22 39.13 31.93
CA GLN A 6 -0.83 39.43 32.32
C GLN A 6 -0.11 38.24 32.94
N SER A 7 -0.79 37.46 33.80
CA SER A 7 -0.21 36.24 34.38
C SER A 7 -0.02 35.13 33.34
N ALA A 8 -0.91 35.03 32.35
CA ALA A 8 -0.76 34.05 31.27
C ALA A 8 0.43 34.37 30.34
N LEU A 9 0.70 35.65 30.08
CA LEU A 9 1.87 36.10 29.31
C LEU A 9 3.19 35.82 30.02
N GLU A 10 3.24 35.95 31.35
CA GLU A 10 4.43 35.68 32.16
C GLU A 10 4.82 34.19 32.11
N TYR A 11 3.84 33.28 32.14
CA TYR A 11 4.09 31.85 31.95
C TYR A 11 4.53 31.51 30.53
N LEU A 12 4.02 32.22 29.51
CA LEU A 12 4.43 32.02 28.13
C LEU A 12 5.89 32.42 27.89
N VAL A 13 6.40 33.43 28.60
CA VAL A 13 7.79 33.89 28.47
C VAL A 13 8.76 33.03 29.29
N THR A 14 8.37 32.57 30.48
CA THR A 14 9.24 31.71 31.33
C THR A 14 9.41 30.29 30.79
N TYR A 15 8.38 29.76 30.14
CA TYR A 15 8.44 28.48 29.42
C TYR A 15 8.62 28.64 27.91
N GLY A 16 8.83 29.87 27.42
CA GLY A 16 9.01 30.14 26.00
C GLY A 16 10.19 29.37 25.40
N TRP A 17 11.26 29.21 26.18
CA TRP A 17 12.41 28.38 25.81
C TRP A 17 12.04 26.88 25.71
N ALA A 18 11.13 26.40 26.54
CA ALA A 18 10.68 25.01 26.53
C ALA A 18 9.83 24.71 25.29
N ILE A 19 8.93 25.64 24.92
CA ILE A 19 8.15 25.53 23.67
C ILE A 19 9.10 25.57 22.46
N LEU A 20 10.08 26.46 22.46
CA LEU A 20 11.09 26.55 21.40
C LEU A 20 11.88 25.25 21.26
N ALA A 21 12.29 24.65 22.38
CA ALA A 21 12.98 23.35 22.37
C ALA A 21 12.10 22.23 21.75
N ILE A 22 10.81 22.18 22.09
CA ILE A 22 9.87 21.19 21.51
C ILE A 22 9.73 21.37 20.00
N VAL A 23 9.61 22.61 19.51
CA VAL A 23 9.50 22.90 18.07
C VAL A 23 10.76 22.48 17.33
N ILE A 24 11.95 22.73 17.89
CA ILE A 24 13.23 22.28 17.31
C ILE A 24 13.27 20.76 17.22
N VAL A 25 12.91 20.05 18.30
CA VAL A 25 12.87 18.58 18.29
C VAL A 25 11.87 18.07 17.26
N ALA A 26 10.66 18.65 17.18
CA ALA A 26 9.68 18.26 16.16
C ALA A 26 10.19 18.48 14.73
N ALA A 27 10.86 19.60 14.46
CA ALA A 27 11.48 19.87 13.16
C ALA A 27 12.62 18.89 12.84
N LEU A 28 13.44 18.52 13.83
CA LEU A 28 14.47 17.50 13.68
C LEU A 28 13.88 16.12 13.40
N LEU A 29 12.85 15.70 14.15
CA LEU A 29 12.15 14.43 13.93
C LEU A 29 11.49 14.39 12.54
N TRP A 30 10.95 15.51 12.08
CA TRP A 30 10.43 15.66 10.72
C TRP A 30 11.54 15.52 9.67
N TYR A 31 12.66 16.23 9.84
CA TYR A 31 13.82 16.15 8.94
C TYR A 31 14.42 14.74 8.88
N LEU A 32 14.47 14.04 10.01
CA LEU A 32 14.90 12.65 10.11
C LEU A 32 13.88 11.65 9.54
N GLY A 33 12.70 12.12 9.10
CA GLY A 33 11.68 11.28 8.48
C GLY A 33 11.03 10.27 9.42
N ILE A 34 11.08 10.50 10.75
CA ILE A 34 10.47 9.59 11.74
C ILE A 34 8.95 9.53 11.58
N PHE A 35 8.32 10.59 11.07
CA PHE A 35 6.90 10.62 10.75
C PHE A 35 6.58 10.15 9.32
N ASN A 36 7.55 9.64 8.57
CA ASN A 36 7.30 9.06 7.26
C ASN A 36 6.88 7.58 7.42
N PRO A 37 5.61 7.21 7.19
CA PRO A 37 5.17 5.82 7.27
C PRO A 37 5.88 4.91 6.27
N GLY A 38 6.45 5.46 5.19
CA GLY A 38 7.32 4.73 4.25
C GLY A 38 8.62 4.20 4.87
N ASN A 39 9.08 4.76 6.01
CA ASN A 39 10.21 4.21 6.77
C ASN A 39 9.81 3.00 7.64
N LEU A 40 8.51 2.80 7.88
CA LEU A 40 7.97 1.62 8.58
C LEU A 40 7.73 0.45 7.62
N VAL A 41 7.64 0.73 6.32
CA VAL A 41 7.75 -0.28 5.29
C VAL A 41 9.21 -0.75 5.30
N GLY A 42 9.47 -1.87 5.98
CA GLY A 42 10.79 -2.49 6.01
C GLY A 42 11.33 -2.70 4.59
N SER A 43 12.62 -3.05 4.45
CA SER A 43 13.25 -3.31 3.15
C SER A 43 12.62 -4.44 2.32
N GLY A 44 11.55 -5.07 2.81
CA GLY A 44 10.80 -6.09 2.11
C GLY A 44 9.44 -5.59 1.67
N ASN A 45 9.08 -5.93 0.44
CA ASN A 45 7.75 -5.68 -0.08
C ASN A 45 6.76 -6.53 0.74
N SER A 46 5.66 -5.92 1.19
CA SER A 46 4.63 -6.53 2.01
C SER A 46 3.27 -6.47 1.33
N ALA A 47 2.53 -7.58 1.35
CA ALA A 47 1.13 -7.65 0.92
C ALA A 47 0.24 -8.00 2.12
N LYS A 48 -0.89 -7.30 2.28
CA LYS A 48 -1.82 -7.51 3.40
C LYS A 48 -3.27 -7.46 2.92
N GLY A 49 -4.17 -8.16 3.60
CA GLY A 49 -5.61 -8.11 3.35
C GLY A 49 -6.14 -9.12 2.33
N PHE A 50 -5.26 -9.74 1.55
CA PHE A 50 -5.65 -10.77 0.58
C PHE A 50 -6.04 -12.08 1.25
N THR A 51 -7.11 -12.69 0.75
CA THR A 51 -7.38 -14.11 0.96
C THR A 51 -6.37 -14.94 0.16
N PHE A 52 -5.98 -14.47 -1.03
CA PHE A 52 -4.88 -15.05 -1.80
C PHE A 52 -3.54 -14.90 -1.11
N ASN A 53 -2.64 -15.86 -1.32
CA ASN A 53 -1.28 -15.75 -0.79
C ASN A 53 -0.42 -14.98 -1.80
N VAL A 54 -0.23 -13.69 -1.62
CA VAL A 54 0.73 -12.91 -2.42
C VAL A 54 2.14 -13.22 -1.89
N LEU A 55 2.96 -13.84 -2.73
CA LEU A 55 4.27 -14.37 -2.36
C LEU A 55 5.39 -13.39 -2.60
N ASP A 56 5.30 -12.64 -3.70
CA ASP A 56 6.28 -11.64 -4.07
C ASP A 56 5.65 -10.58 -4.97
N GLN A 57 6.20 -9.38 -4.94
CA GLN A 57 5.79 -8.28 -5.79
C GLN A 57 6.95 -7.36 -6.10
N LYS A 58 6.99 -6.84 -7.32
CA LYS A 58 7.95 -5.85 -7.79
C LYS A 58 7.21 -4.71 -8.47
N TYR A 59 7.46 -3.48 -8.02
CA TYR A 59 6.94 -2.28 -8.64
C TYR A 59 8.10 -1.49 -9.26
N ASN A 60 8.07 -1.29 -10.58
CA ASN A 60 9.07 -0.52 -11.31
C ASN A 60 8.38 0.51 -12.20
N ASP A 61 8.60 1.80 -11.95
CA ASP A 61 7.96 2.92 -12.65
C ASP A 61 6.44 2.70 -12.77
N THR A 62 5.97 2.32 -13.97
CA THR A 62 4.55 2.08 -14.32
C THR A 62 4.21 0.60 -14.51
N THR A 63 5.02 -0.31 -13.96
CA THR A 63 4.85 -1.76 -14.09
C THR A 63 4.80 -2.44 -12.72
N LEU A 64 3.73 -3.17 -12.46
CA LEU A 64 3.55 -3.95 -11.23
C LEU A 64 3.54 -5.44 -11.57
N THR A 65 4.59 -6.15 -11.15
CA THR A 65 4.67 -7.61 -11.23
C THR A 65 4.30 -8.21 -9.89
N MET A 66 3.40 -9.18 -9.87
CA MET A 66 3.00 -9.87 -8.64
C MET A 66 2.92 -11.37 -8.85
N SER A 67 3.45 -12.13 -7.89
CA SER A 67 3.27 -13.56 -7.78
C SER A 67 2.29 -13.86 -6.66
N PHE A 68 1.22 -14.60 -6.95
CA PHE A 68 0.21 -14.97 -5.98
C PHE A 68 -0.21 -16.43 -6.12
N GLY A 69 -0.63 -17.03 -5.00
CA GLY A 69 -1.07 -18.40 -4.88
C GLY A 69 -2.55 -18.51 -4.54
N ASN A 70 -3.23 -19.47 -5.16
CA ASN A 70 -4.62 -19.77 -4.85
C ASN A 70 -4.74 -20.61 -3.56
N THR A 71 -5.27 -19.99 -2.51
CA THR A 71 -5.53 -20.58 -1.19
C THR A 71 -7.01 -20.90 -0.95
N VAL A 72 -7.89 -20.60 -1.91
CA VAL A 72 -9.35 -20.75 -1.80
C VAL A 72 -9.80 -22.23 -1.82
N GLY A 73 -8.88 -23.15 -2.12
CA GLY A 73 -9.12 -24.60 -2.06
C GLY A 73 -9.82 -25.20 -3.28
N ASN A 74 -10.24 -24.38 -4.24
CA ASN A 74 -10.85 -24.80 -5.51
C ASN A 74 -10.16 -24.12 -6.69
N THR A 75 -10.28 -24.68 -7.89
CA THR A 75 -9.79 -24.02 -9.11
C THR A 75 -10.58 -22.74 -9.37
N ILE A 76 -9.87 -21.62 -9.51
CA ILE A 76 -10.46 -20.30 -9.77
C ILE A 76 -10.05 -19.81 -11.16
N ASN A 77 -10.85 -18.97 -11.79
CA ASN A 77 -10.44 -18.21 -12.97
C ASN A 77 -10.39 -16.73 -12.62
N ILE A 78 -9.29 -16.04 -12.93
CA ILE A 78 -9.17 -14.59 -12.68
C ILE A 78 -9.69 -13.86 -13.90
N THR A 79 -10.67 -12.99 -13.69
CA THR A 79 -11.40 -12.28 -14.75
C THR A 79 -10.93 -10.84 -14.93
N SER A 80 -10.57 -10.17 -13.84
CA SER A 80 -10.00 -8.82 -13.88
C SER A 80 -9.16 -8.54 -12.64
N VAL A 81 -8.19 -7.63 -12.77
CA VAL A 81 -7.44 -7.12 -11.62
C VAL A 81 -7.41 -5.60 -11.69
N THR A 82 -7.87 -4.96 -10.63
CA THR A 82 -7.89 -3.50 -10.51
C THR A 82 -6.85 -3.07 -9.51
N VAL A 83 -6.07 -2.06 -9.85
CA VAL A 83 -5.10 -1.43 -8.94
C VAL A 83 -5.53 0.01 -8.71
N SER A 84 -5.69 0.40 -7.45
CA SER A 84 -6.03 1.74 -6.99
C SER A 84 -4.95 2.23 -6.02
N GLY A 85 -4.21 3.27 -6.38
CA GLY A 85 -3.12 3.78 -5.55
C GLY A 85 -2.41 4.96 -6.20
N ALA A 86 -1.75 5.81 -5.40
CA ALA A 86 -1.03 7.00 -5.86
C ALA A 86 -1.88 7.99 -6.71
N GLY A 87 -3.20 8.04 -6.49
CA GLY A 87 -4.11 8.96 -7.20
C GLY A 87 -4.61 8.46 -8.56
N VAL A 88 -4.32 7.21 -8.93
CA VAL A 88 -4.77 6.59 -10.18
C VAL A 88 -5.49 5.28 -9.88
N THR A 89 -6.63 5.07 -10.56
CA THR A 89 -7.36 3.79 -10.58
C THR A 89 -7.23 3.21 -11.97
N ILE A 90 -6.58 2.05 -12.08
CA ILE A 90 -6.46 1.31 -13.34
C ILE A 90 -7.11 -0.04 -13.17
N THR A 91 -8.08 -0.29 -14.04
CA THR A 91 -8.68 -1.61 -14.22
C THR A 91 -7.96 -2.26 -15.39
N ASP A 92 -6.96 -3.08 -15.11
CA ASP A 92 -6.27 -3.82 -16.17
C ASP A 92 -6.88 -5.22 -16.34
N ARG A 93 -6.90 -5.68 -17.59
CA ARG A 93 -7.22 -7.06 -17.98
C ARG A 93 -5.95 -7.86 -18.29
N GLY A 94 -4.79 -7.38 -17.86
CA GLY A 94 -3.47 -7.97 -18.05
C GLY A 94 -3.21 -9.27 -17.28
N TYR A 95 -4.23 -10.08 -16.99
CA TYR A 95 -4.04 -11.49 -16.66
C TYR A 95 -5.36 -12.24 -16.78
N SER A 96 -5.47 -13.15 -17.75
CA SER A 96 -6.49 -14.19 -17.77
C SER A 96 -5.77 -15.54 -17.80
N VAL A 97 -5.88 -16.31 -16.72
CA VAL A 97 -5.44 -17.71 -16.74
C VAL A 97 -6.45 -18.45 -17.61
N SER A 98 -6.14 -18.65 -18.89
CA SER A 98 -7.07 -19.31 -19.83
C SER A 98 -7.51 -20.71 -19.40
N THR A 99 -6.81 -21.34 -18.44
CA THR A 99 -7.08 -22.69 -17.95
C THR A 99 -7.46 -22.78 -16.46
N GLY A 100 -7.73 -21.66 -15.78
CA GLY A 100 -8.00 -21.64 -14.34
C GLY A 100 -6.78 -21.99 -13.46
N LEU A 101 -6.64 -21.30 -12.34
CA LEU A 101 -5.61 -21.51 -11.33
C LEU A 101 -6.09 -22.55 -10.30
N ALA A 102 -5.52 -23.75 -10.34
CA ALA A 102 -5.84 -24.82 -9.39
C ALA A 102 -5.47 -24.45 -7.94
N ALA A 103 -6.13 -25.09 -6.97
CA ALA A 103 -5.83 -24.89 -5.56
C ALA A 103 -4.36 -25.22 -5.24
N GLY A 104 -3.70 -24.35 -4.46
CA GLY A 104 -2.29 -24.49 -4.09
C GLY A 104 -1.29 -24.18 -5.20
N ARG A 105 -1.76 -23.82 -6.42
CA ARG A 105 -0.87 -23.36 -7.50
C ARG A 105 -0.65 -21.86 -7.43
N GLN A 106 0.48 -21.44 -7.99
CA GLN A 106 0.93 -20.05 -8.06
C GLN A 106 0.83 -19.55 -9.50
N ALA A 107 0.63 -18.25 -9.63
CA ALA A 107 0.57 -17.52 -10.87
C ALA A 107 1.35 -16.22 -10.72
N THR A 108 2.01 -15.80 -11.79
CA THR A 108 2.64 -14.48 -11.87
C THR A 108 1.89 -13.64 -12.88
N MET A 109 1.55 -12.42 -12.49
CA MET A 109 0.93 -11.44 -13.36
C MET A 109 1.81 -10.21 -13.49
N ILE A 110 1.70 -9.54 -14.63
CA ILE A 110 2.36 -8.28 -14.93
C ILE A 110 1.26 -7.32 -15.33
N LEU A 111 1.12 -6.23 -14.58
CA LEU A 111 0.24 -5.13 -14.93
C LEU A 111 1.08 -4.00 -15.47
N ASP A 112 0.76 -3.59 -16.68
CA ASP A 112 1.39 -2.45 -17.33
C ASP A 112 0.52 -1.20 -17.16
N SER A 113 1.13 -0.04 -17.37
CA SER A 113 0.48 1.27 -17.30
C SER A 113 -0.11 1.62 -15.92
N VAL A 114 0.34 0.96 -14.83
CA VAL A 114 0.01 1.36 -13.45
C VAL A 114 0.58 2.74 -13.11
N ALA A 115 0.09 3.37 -12.03
CA ALA A 115 0.58 4.67 -11.60
C ALA A 115 2.11 4.65 -11.42
N ASP A 116 2.79 5.77 -11.68
CA ASP A 116 4.21 5.83 -11.39
C ASP A 116 4.44 5.69 -9.88
N CYS A 117 5.23 4.69 -9.48
CA CYS A 117 5.52 4.45 -8.08
C CYS A 117 6.54 5.46 -7.50
N GLY A 118 7.25 6.19 -8.36
CA GLY A 118 8.29 7.16 -7.99
C GLY A 118 9.69 6.68 -8.37
N ALA A 119 10.71 7.36 -7.87
CA ALA A 119 12.11 6.99 -8.12
C ALA A 119 12.47 5.69 -7.40
N ALA A 120 13.48 4.98 -7.91
CA ALA A 120 14.01 3.78 -7.26
C ALA A 120 14.32 4.03 -5.77
N GLY A 121 13.74 3.20 -4.90
CA GLY A 121 13.83 3.33 -3.44
C GLY A 121 12.71 4.12 -2.78
N ASP A 122 11.87 4.84 -3.52
CA ASP A 122 10.69 5.53 -2.99
C ASP A 122 9.71 4.51 -2.39
N ALA A 123 9.19 4.84 -1.21
CA ALA A 123 8.30 3.95 -0.48
C ALA A 123 6.84 4.17 -0.92
N TYR A 124 6.14 3.08 -1.19
CA TYR A 124 4.70 3.06 -1.38
C TYR A 124 4.04 2.21 -0.27
N SER A 125 2.91 2.67 0.28
CA SER A 125 2.18 1.94 1.34
C SER A 125 0.71 1.68 1.03
N ASP A 126 0.17 2.37 0.03
CA ASP A 126 -1.28 2.51 -0.15
C ASP A 126 -1.74 2.02 -1.53
N VAL A 127 -1.01 1.07 -2.12
CA VAL A 127 -1.37 0.48 -3.43
C VAL A 127 -2.38 -0.63 -3.18
N GLN A 128 -3.66 -0.34 -3.37
CA GLN A 128 -4.72 -1.33 -3.27
C GLN A 128 -4.83 -2.14 -4.56
N VAL A 129 -4.98 -3.45 -4.43
CA VAL A 129 -5.23 -4.38 -5.53
C VAL A 129 -6.51 -5.14 -5.24
N ILE A 130 -7.36 -5.27 -6.25
CA ILE A 130 -8.64 -5.97 -6.20
C ILE A 130 -8.63 -7.03 -7.31
N PHE A 131 -8.64 -8.29 -6.92
CA PHE A 131 -8.82 -9.43 -7.80
C PHE A 131 -10.30 -9.73 -7.96
N THR A 132 -10.79 -9.83 -9.19
CA THR A 132 -12.09 -10.44 -9.49
C THR A 132 -11.84 -11.83 -10.05
N TYR A 133 -12.54 -12.83 -9.49
CA TYR A 133 -12.38 -14.22 -9.86
C TYR A 133 -13.70 -14.99 -9.83
N ASP A 134 -13.74 -16.05 -10.63
CA ASP A 134 -14.82 -17.00 -10.71
C ASP A 134 -14.38 -18.33 -10.10
N ASN A 135 -15.23 -18.96 -9.31
CA ASN A 135 -14.97 -20.30 -8.81
C ASN A 135 -15.49 -21.32 -9.83
N LEU A 136 -14.58 -22.04 -10.49
CA LEU A 136 -14.93 -23.01 -11.53
C LEU A 136 -15.57 -24.28 -10.96
N ALA A 137 -15.33 -24.60 -9.68
CA ALA A 137 -15.91 -25.78 -9.03
C ALA A 137 -17.38 -25.54 -8.62
N THR A 138 -17.73 -24.32 -8.19
CA THR A 138 -19.09 -23.98 -7.77
C THR A 138 -19.90 -23.23 -8.83
N GLY A 139 -19.26 -22.76 -9.90
CA GLY A 139 -19.89 -21.93 -10.94
C GLY A 139 -20.26 -20.52 -10.49
N ILE A 140 -19.80 -20.07 -9.32
CA ILE A 140 -20.11 -18.73 -8.79
C ILE A 140 -19.09 -17.76 -9.38
N THR A 141 -19.58 -16.74 -10.09
CA THR A 141 -18.76 -15.74 -10.77
C THR A 141 -18.73 -14.41 -10.02
N GLY A 142 -17.75 -13.57 -10.33
CA GLY A 142 -17.66 -12.18 -9.85
C GLY A 142 -17.28 -12.03 -8.38
N LYS A 143 -16.63 -13.02 -7.77
CA LYS A 143 -16.09 -12.87 -6.42
C LYS A 143 -14.92 -11.89 -6.45
N THR A 144 -14.78 -11.11 -5.39
CA THR A 144 -13.68 -10.15 -5.26
C THR A 144 -12.83 -10.46 -4.03
N ASP A 145 -11.52 -10.33 -4.18
CA ASP A 145 -10.55 -10.36 -3.08
C ASP A 145 -9.69 -9.11 -3.19
N SER A 146 -9.50 -8.40 -2.09
CA SER A 146 -8.77 -7.15 -2.10
C SER A 146 -7.72 -7.10 -1.01
N GLY A 147 -6.66 -6.36 -1.27
CA GLY A 147 -5.60 -6.15 -0.32
C GLY A 147 -4.73 -4.97 -0.72
N THR A 148 -3.78 -4.65 0.14
CA THR A 148 -2.88 -3.52 -0.02
C THR A 148 -1.45 -4.02 -0.10
N LEU A 149 -0.70 -3.46 -1.05
CA LEU A 149 0.72 -3.63 -1.21
C LEU A 149 1.44 -2.42 -0.63
N ALA A 150 2.50 -2.71 0.11
CA ALA A 150 3.48 -1.76 0.56
C ALA A 150 4.87 -2.27 0.14
N GLY A 151 5.78 -1.38 -0.17
CA GLY A 151 7.14 -1.75 -0.57
C GLY A 151 7.94 -0.52 -0.99
N ARG A 152 9.00 -0.78 -1.75
CA ARG A 152 9.80 0.26 -2.38
C ARG A 152 9.83 0.05 -3.89
N CYS A 153 9.86 1.14 -4.63
CA CYS A 153 10.13 1.12 -6.06
C CYS A 153 11.49 0.49 -6.32
N ALA A 154 11.51 -0.42 -7.29
CA ALA A 154 12.72 -1.13 -7.72
C ALA A 154 13.65 -0.25 -8.55
#